data_AF-A0A1Y1K5B3-F1
#
_entry.id   AF-A0A1Y1K5B3-F1
#
_cell.length_a   1.000
_cell.length_b   1.000
_cell.length_c   1.000
_cell.angle_alpha   90.00
_cell.angle_beta   90.00
_cell.angle_gamma   90.00
#
_symmetry.space_group_name_H-M   'P 1'
#
loop_
_entity.id
_entity.type
_entity.pdbx_description
1 polymer ?
#
loop_
_entity_poly.entity_id
_entity_poly.type
_entity_poly.pdbx_seq_one_letter_code
_entity_poly.pdbx_strand_id
1 'polypeptide(L)'
;EGVSLDEFMACEANLASNRQTRMLSDLELVGCYNSDYMPKAERDRVMLASAKKNLASMSYFGLTEFQKISQYIFEETFNLRFAIPFEQNNATVSSSTITTLSSQQAARIAHLNALDLELYDFAKKLLFERFNKLKARDANFGQRFKHLGELPFKNGVTEFDWDKLSDDTTDGTI
;
A
#
# COMPACT_ATOMS: atom_id res chain seq x y z
N GLU A 1 19.56 -21.14 -3.82
CA GLU A 1 18.38 -21.53 -3.01
C GLU A 1 17.84 -20.32 -2.25
N GLY A 2 16.54 -20.29 -1.97
CA GLY A 2 15.88 -19.19 -1.26
C GLY A 2 15.37 -19.61 0.11
N VAL A 3 15.16 -18.64 1.00
CA VAL A 3 14.59 -18.86 2.35
C VAL A 3 13.14 -19.33 2.26
N SER A 4 12.75 -20.32 3.07
CA SER A 4 11.36 -20.75 3.16
C SER A 4 10.49 -19.73 3.90
N LEU A 5 9.17 -19.81 3.72
CA LEU A 5 8.25 -18.91 4.42
C LEU A 5 8.33 -19.08 5.95
N ASP A 6 8.46 -20.32 6.44
CA ASP A 6 8.50 -20.58 7.87
C ASP A 6 9.80 -20.08 8.50
N GLU A 7 10.95 -20.24 7.83
CA GLU A 7 12.22 -19.64 8.25
C GLU A 7 12.14 -18.11 8.24
N PHE A 8 11.52 -17.53 7.22
CA PHE A 8 11.32 -16.08 7.13
C PHE A 8 10.46 -15.54 8.28
N MET A 9 9.39 -16.26 8.67
CA MET A 9 8.52 -15.90 9.79
C MET A 9 9.12 -16.17 11.17
N ALA A 10 10.13 -17.04 11.27
CA ALA A 10 10.81 -17.37 12.52
C ALA A 10 11.84 -16.31 12.94
N CYS A 11 12.32 -15.47 12.01
CA CYS A 11 13.30 -14.43 12.29
C CYS A 11 12.68 -13.26 13.09
N GLU A 12 13.08 -13.11 14.36
CA GLU A 12 12.58 -12.05 15.25
C GLU A 12 12.95 -10.64 14.79
N ALA A 13 14.11 -10.49 14.12
CA ALA A 13 14.60 -9.21 13.61
C ALA A 13 14.04 -8.87 12.21
N ASN A 14 13.08 -9.65 11.69
CA ASN A 14 12.57 -9.46 10.34
C ASN A 14 11.82 -8.13 10.19
N LEU A 15 12.37 -7.24 9.36
CA LEU A 15 11.79 -5.93 9.07
C LEU A 15 10.52 -6.00 8.22
N ALA A 16 10.11 -7.16 7.70
CA ALA A 16 8.82 -7.30 7.04
C ALA A 16 7.64 -7.21 8.03
N SER A 17 7.82 -7.65 9.28
CA SER A 17 6.79 -7.59 10.30
C SER A 17 6.43 -6.14 10.65
N ASN A 18 5.12 -5.83 10.59
CA ASN A 18 4.57 -4.49 10.82
C ASN A 18 5.31 -3.38 10.05
N ARG A 19 5.71 -3.68 8.80
CA ARG A 19 6.52 -2.78 7.98
C ARG A 19 5.82 -1.45 7.73
N GLN A 20 4.53 -1.45 7.40
CA GLN A 20 3.82 -0.21 7.05
C GLN A 20 3.71 0.70 8.27
N THR A 21 3.35 0.14 9.43
CA THR A 21 3.29 0.88 10.70
C THR A 21 4.66 1.44 11.07
N ARG A 22 5.73 0.65 10.94
CA ARG A 22 7.09 1.13 11.21
C ARG A 22 7.53 2.24 10.25
N MET A 23 7.23 2.12 8.97
CA MET A 23 7.65 3.11 7.96
C MET A 23 6.84 4.41 8.00
N LEU A 24 5.61 4.37 8.54
CA LEU A 24 4.74 5.54 8.64
C LEU A 24 4.79 6.23 10.00
N SER A 25 5.35 5.58 11.02
CA SER A 25 5.49 6.15 12.35
C SER A 25 6.76 6.99 12.48
N ASP A 26 6.69 8.01 13.32
CA ASP A 26 7.86 8.64 13.90
C ASP A 26 8.50 7.68 14.94
N LEU A 27 9.68 7.16 14.61
CA LEU A 27 10.38 6.20 15.44
C LEU A 27 11.14 6.84 16.61
N GLU A 28 11.39 8.15 16.60
CA GLU A 28 12.04 8.83 17.74
C GLU A 28 11.19 8.71 19.00
N LEU A 29 9.86 8.69 18.85
CA LEU A 29 8.88 8.50 19.93
C LEU A 29 9.06 7.17 20.68
N VAL A 30 9.75 6.19 20.08
CA VAL A 30 9.95 4.85 20.65
C VAL A 30 11.42 4.46 20.77
N GLY A 31 12.33 5.43 20.81
CA GLY A 31 13.76 5.16 20.93
C GLY A 31 14.37 4.56 19.65
N CYS A 32 13.82 4.91 18.49
CA CYS A 32 14.22 4.41 17.18
C CYS A 32 14.14 2.87 17.09
N TYR A 33 15.30 2.22 16.97
CA TYR A 33 15.45 0.77 16.87
C TYR A 33 15.86 0.12 18.20
N ASN A 34 16.00 0.89 19.28
CA ASN A 34 16.28 0.33 20.60
C ASN A 34 15.02 -0.32 21.17
N SER A 35 14.93 -1.65 21.10
CA SER A 35 13.80 -2.43 21.62
C SER A 35 13.64 -2.32 23.14
N ASP A 36 14.73 -2.00 23.85
CA ASP A 36 14.76 -1.98 25.32
C ASP A 36 14.40 -0.61 25.89
N TYR A 37 14.18 0.38 25.02
CA TYR A 37 13.81 1.74 25.42
C TYR A 37 12.49 1.78 26.20
N MET A 38 11.53 0.92 25.85
CA MET A 38 10.22 0.85 26.51
C MET A 38 9.56 -0.53 26.31
N PRO A 39 8.57 -0.92 27.13
CA PRO A 39 7.88 -2.19 26.98
C PRO A 39 7.24 -2.35 25.59
N LYS A 40 7.37 -3.54 25.00
CA LYS A 40 6.87 -3.84 23.64
C LYS A 40 5.43 -3.39 23.40
N ALA A 41 4.52 -3.68 24.34
CA ALA A 41 3.12 -3.32 24.20
C ALA A 41 2.90 -1.80 24.12
N GLU A 42 3.67 -1.02 24.87
CA GLU A 42 3.61 0.43 24.84
C GLU A 42 4.25 0.98 23.55
N ARG A 43 5.39 0.41 23.14
CA ARG A 43 6.05 0.70 21.86
C ARG A 43 5.10 0.51 20.68
N ASP A 44 4.45 -0.64 20.61
CA ASP A 44 3.49 -0.97 19.55
C ASP A 44 2.33 0.02 19.51
N ARG A 45 1.78 0.39 20.68
CA ARG A 45 0.69 1.37 20.79
C ARG A 45 1.10 2.75 20.30
N VAL A 46 2.28 3.23 20.70
CA VAL A 46 2.80 4.55 20.31
C VAL A 46 3.10 4.59 18.82
N MET A 47 3.77 3.55 18.28
CA MET A 47 4.04 3.43 16.85
C MET A 47 2.75 3.45 16.03
N LEU A 48 1.75 2.67 16.39
CA LEU A 48 0.49 2.61 15.65
C LEU A 48 -0.25 3.94 15.66
N ALA A 49 -0.32 4.61 16.82
CA ALA A 49 -0.93 5.93 16.93
C ALA A 49 -0.20 6.97 16.06
N SER A 50 1.13 6.94 16.07
CA SER A 50 1.99 7.80 15.25
C SER A 50 1.76 7.55 13.75
N ALA A 51 1.75 6.29 13.32
CA ALA A 51 1.50 5.91 11.93
C ALA A 51 0.11 6.36 11.43
N LYS A 52 -0.95 6.15 12.23
CA LYS A 52 -2.31 6.62 11.89
C LYS A 52 -2.37 8.15 11.74
N LYS A 53 -1.75 8.88 12.67
CA LYS A 53 -1.67 10.35 12.63
C LYS A 53 -0.93 10.84 11.39
N ASN A 54 0.22 10.26 11.09
CA ASN A 54 1.04 10.65 9.95
C ASN A 54 0.34 10.34 8.63
N LEU A 55 -0.21 9.13 8.48
CA LEU A 55 -0.99 8.75 7.30
C LEU A 55 -2.19 9.69 7.08
N ALA A 56 -2.91 10.04 8.14
CA ALA A 56 -4.03 10.96 8.06
C ALA A 56 -3.62 12.40 7.69
N SER A 57 -2.39 12.78 7.98
CA SER A 57 -1.83 14.10 7.69
C SER A 57 -1.23 14.19 6.28
N MET A 58 -0.94 13.06 5.63
CA MET A 58 -0.48 13.04 4.24
C MET A 58 -1.53 13.64 3.30
N SER A 59 -1.08 14.46 2.37
CA SER A 59 -1.93 15.07 1.33
C SER A 59 -2.69 14.00 0.55
N TYR A 60 -2.05 12.87 0.27
CA TYR A 60 -2.62 11.76 -0.48
C TYR A 60 -1.97 10.42 -0.08
N PHE A 61 -2.77 9.35 -0.15
CA PHE A 61 -2.31 7.96 -0.20
C PHE A 61 -3.35 7.13 -1.00
N GLY A 62 -2.92 5.98 -1.52
CA GLY A 62 -3.78 5.05 -2.25
C GLY A 62 -3.73 3.66 -1.63
N LEU A 63 -4.68 2.80 -2.02
CA LEU A 63 -4.69 1.38 -1.66
C LEU A 63 -4.64 0.54 -2.93
N THR A 64 -3.81 -0.51 -2.92
CA THR A 64 -3.52 -1.36 -4.07
C THR A 64 -4.75 -2.10 -4.61
N GLU A 65 -5.71 -2.43 -3.74
CA GLU A 65 -6.99 -3.05 -4.11
C GLU A 65 -8.02 -2.05 -4.69
N PHE A 66 -7.72 -0.75 -4.69
CA PHE A 66 -8.62 0.31 -5.14
C PHE A 66 -7.93 1.31 -6.08
N GLN A 67 -7.31 0.82 -7.15
CA GLN A 67 -6.52 1.63 -8.09
C GLN A 67 -7.31 2.80 -8.69
N LYS A 68 -8.53 2.54 -9.20
CA LYS A 68 -9.37 3.56 -9.82
C LYS A 68 -9.83 4.66 -8.84
N ILE A 69 -10.16 4.27 -7.61
CA ILE A 69 -10.49 5.22 -6.52
C ILE A 69 -9.26 6.06 -6.18
N SER A 70 -8.11 5.40 -6.06
CA SER A 70 -6.83 6.04 -5.76
C SER A 70 -6.47 7.06 -6.84
N GLN A 71 -6.62 6.73 -8.13
CA GLN A 71 -6.43 7.68 -9.24
C GLN A 71 -7.34 8.90 -9.10
N TYR A 72 -8.65 8.69 -8.92
CA TYR A 72 -9.61 9.78 -8.79
C TYR A 72 -9.26 10.72 -7.62
N ILE A 73 -8.97 10.18 -6.44
CA ILE A 73 -8.60 11.00 -5.28
C ILE A 73 -7.34 11.81 -5.57
N PHE A 74 -6.33 11.22 -6.21
CA PHE A 74 -5.09 11.91 -6.55
C PHE A 74 -5.36 13.10 -7.48
N GLU A 75 -6.06 12.84 -8.58
CA GLU A 75 -6.39 13.84 -9.59
C GLU A 75 -7.17 15.01 -9.01
N GLU A 76 -8.17 14.74 -8.16
CA GLU A 76 -8.94 15.81 -7.50
C GLU A 76 -8.16 16.53 -6.39
N THR A 77 -7.26 15.84 -5.69
CA THR A 77 -6.47 16.44 -4.61
C THR A 77 -5.46 17.45 -5.14
N PHE A 78 -4.81 17.13 -6.27
CA PHE A 78 -3.75 17.94 -6.85
C PHE A 78 -4.17 18.72 -8.10
N ASN A 79 -5.43 18.57 -8.54
CA ASN A 79 -5.94 19.13 -9.79
C ASN A 79 -5.08 18.75 -11.01
N LEU A 80 -4.73 17.47 -11.11
CA LEU A 80 -3.95 16.88 -12.19
C LEU A 80 -4.77 15.81 -12.91
N ARG A 81 -4.29 15.34 -14.06
CA ARG A 81 -4.88 14.20 -14.80
C ARG A 81 -3.77 13.26 -15.24
N PHE A 82 -3.97 11.97 -15.05
CA PHE A 82 -3.10 10.97 -15.66
C PHE A 82 -3.46 10.81 -17.14
N ALA A 83 -2.45 10.61 -17.98
CA ALA A 83 -2.65 10.32 -19.41
C ALA A 83 -3.09 8.88 -19.68
N ILE A 84 -2.77 7.97 -18.75
CA ILE A 84 -3.13 6.55 -18.79
C ILE A 84 -3.92 6.24 -17.52
N PRO A 85 -5.08 5.57 -17.62
CA PRO A 85 -5.85 5.16 -16.44
C PRO A 85 -5.09 4.12 -15.62
N PHE A 86 -5.34 4.11 -14.31
CA PHE A 86 -4.83 3.03 -13.47
C PHE A 86 -5.63 1.76 -13.71
N GLU A 87 -4.93 0.63 -13.83
CA GLU A 87 -5.54 -0.68 -14.02
C GLU A 87 -5.50 -1.50 -12.74
N GLN A 88 -6.62 -2.14 -12.42
CA GLN A 88 -6.70 -3.03 -11.27
C GLN A 88 -6.20 -4.42 -11.66
N ASN A 89 -4.97 -4.76 -11.26
CA ASN A 89 -4.45 -6.11 -11.40
C ASN A 89 -4.59 -6.88 -10.08
N ASN A 90 -5.54 -7.84 -10.06
CA ASN A 90 -5.76 -8.70 -8.90
C ASN A 90 -4.95 -10.00 -8.96
N ALA A 91 -4.39 -10.35 -10.12
CA ALA A 91 -3.52 -11.51 -10.31
C ALA A 91 -2.10 -11.18 -9.84
N THR A 92 -1.91 -11.19 -8.53
CA THR A 92 -0.63 -10.90 -7.89
C THR A 92 0.05 -12.18 -7.41
N VAL A 93 1.37 -12.14 -7.21
CA VAL A 93 2.11 -13.24 -6.55
C VAL A 93 1.49 -13.59 -5.20
N SER A 94 1.00 -12.59 -4.46
CA SER A 94 0.29 -12.83 -3.19
C SER A 94 -1.02 -13.59 -3.40
N SER A 95 -1.76 -13.31 -4.47
CA SER A 95 -3.03 -13.98 -4.76
C SER A 95 -2.88 -15.46 -5.13
N SER A 96 -1.76 -15.83 -5.77
CA SER A 96 -1.44 -17.24 -6.01
C SER A 96 -0.85 -17.93 -4.79
N THR A 97 -0.10 -17.19 -3.96
CA THR A 97 0.51 -17.74 -2.74
C THR A 97 -0.52 -17.97 -1.63
N ILE A 98 -1.55 -17.12 -1.51
CA ILE A 98 -2.52 -17.25 -0.40
C ILE A 98 -3.29 -18.58 -0.43
N THR A 99 -3.48 -19.16 -1.61
CA THR A 99 -4.18 -20.45 -1.78
C THR A 99 -3.30 -21.65 -1.38
N THR A 100 -1.99 -21.45 -1.25
CA THR A 100 -1.04 -22.49 -0.84
C THR A 100 -0.70 -22.46 0.65
N LEU A 101 -1.12 -21.40 1.36
CA LEU A 101 -0.88 -21.25 2.79
C LEU A 101 -1.75 -22.18 3.63
N SER A 102 -1.14 -22.84 4.61
CA SER A 102 -1.90 -23.49 5.68
C SER A 102 -2.59 -22.46 6.59
N SER A 103 -3.67 -22.87 7.27
CA SER A 103 -4.38 -22.00 8.22
C SER A 103 -3.47 -21.53 9.38
N GLN A 104 -2.50 -22.36 9.78
CA GLN A 104 -1.52 -22.00 10.80
C GLN A 104 -0.56 -20.90 10.31
N GLN A 105 -0.07 -21.01 9.08
CA GLN A 105 0.78 -19.98 8.47
C GLN A 105 0.02 -18.67 8.29
N ALA A 106 -1.22 -18.71 7.80
CA ALA A 106 -2.07 -17.53 7.68
C ALA A 106 -2.28 -16.83 9.03
N ALA A 107 -2.60 -17.59 10.08
CA ALA A 107 -2.74 -17.05 11.44
C ALA A 107 -1.42 -16.46 11.96
N ARG A 108 -0.28 -17.10 11.67
CA ARG A 108 1.03 -16.59 12.08
C ARG A 108 1.39 -15.28 11.37
N ILE A 109 1.14 -15.17 10.07
CA ILE A 109 1.34 -13.93 9.29
C ILE A 109 0.48 -12.80 9.87
N ALA A 110 -0.79 -13.08 10.16
CA ALA A 110 -1.70 -12.10 10.76
C ALA A 110 -1.20 -11.63 12.14
N HIS A 111 -0.71 -12.56 12.97
CA HIS A 111 -0.15 -12.23 14.27
C HIS A 111 1.12 -11.36 14.17
N LEU A 112 2.05 -11.70 13.27
CA LEU A 112 3.28 -10.94 13.05
C LEU A 112 3.02 -9.52 12.52
N ASN A 113 1.87 -9.31 11.85
CA ASN A 113 1.49 -8.05 11.22
C ASN A 113 0.25 -7.40 11.86
N ALA A 114 -0.01 -7.68 13.14
CA ALA A 114 -1.20 -7.20 13.83
C ALA A 114 -1.36 -5.67 13.80
N LEU A 115 -0.27 -4.90 13.89
CA LEU A 115 -0.33 -3.43 13.81
C LEU A 115 -0.65 -2.96 12.40
N ASP A 116 -0.06 -3.61 11.40
CA ASP A 116 -0.32 -3.30 9.98
C ASP A 116 -1.77 -3.61 9.60
N LEU A 117 -2.36 -4.68 10.14
CA LEU A 117 -3.79 -4.97 9.95
C LEU A 117 -4.67 -3.85 10.52
N GLU A 118 -4.39 -3.40 11.74
CA GLU A 118 -5.16 -2.31 12.35
C GLU A 118 -4.95 -0.96 11.65
N LEU A 119 -3.72 -0.68 11.20
CA LEU A 119 -3.41 0.49 10.39
C LEU A 119 -4.12 0.44 9.04
N TYR A 120 -4.18 -0.72 8.42
CA TYR A 120 -4.85 -0.94 7.14
C TYR A 120 -6.36 -0.68 7.24
N ASP A 121 -7.01 -1.21 8.28
CA ASP A 121 -8.44 -0.97 8.52
C ASP A 121 -8.75 0.52 8.69
N PHE A 122 -7.86 1.23 9.39
CA PHE A 122 -7.94 2.69 9.51
C PHE A 122 -7.75 3.38 8.15
N ALA A 123 -6.71 3.01 7.40
CA ALA A 123 -6.38 3.57 6.09
C ALA A 123 -7.53 3.38 5.09
N LYS A 124 -8.15 2.20 5.07
CA LYS A 124 -9.30 1.86 4.23
C LYS A 124 -10.49 2.75 4.52
N LYS A 125 -10.87 2.89 5.79
CA LYS A 125 -11.96 3.81 6.20
C LYS A 125 -11.68 5.24 5.76
N LEU A 126 -10.48 5.75 6.05
CA LEU A 126 -10.08 7.10 5.71
C LEU A 126 -10.07 7.35 4.19
N LEU A 127 -9.61 6.38 3.39
CA LEU A 127 -9.62 6.49 1.93
C LEU A 127 -11.06 6.64 1.41
N PHE A 128 -11.99 5.82 1.88
CA PHE A 128 -13.39 5.89 1.45
C PHE A 128 -14.09 7.17 1.94
N GLU A 129 -13.76 7.66 3.13
CA GLU A 129 -14.24 8.97 3.60
C GLU A 129 -13.75 10.11 2.68
N ARG A 130 -12.46 10.12 2.34
CA ARG A 130 -11.88 11.10 1.41
C ARG A 130 -12.53 11.01 0.03
N PHE A 131 -12.70 9.80 -0.49
CA PHE A 131 -13.39 9.54 -1.76
C PHE A 131 -14.81 10.10 -1.77
N ASN A 132 -15.61 9.75 -0.77
CA ASN A 132 -17.00 10.18 -0.67
C ASN A 132 -17.13 11.71 -0.54
N LYS A 133 -16.21 12.34 0.21
CA LYS A 133 -16.17 13.81 0.34
C LYS A 133 -15.86 14.50 -0.99
N LEU A 134 -14.92 13.97 -1.79
CA LEU A 134 -14.60 14.50 -3.11
C LEU A 134 -15.75 14.27 -4.09
N LYS A 135 -16.30 13.05 -4.11
CA LYS A 135 -17.47 12.68 -4.92
C LYS A 135 -18.67 13.59 -4.65
N ALA A 136 -18.97 13.90 -3.39
CA ALA A 136 -20.10 14.76 -3.02
C ALA A 136 -19.96 16.22 -3.50
N ARG A 137 -18.74 16.67 -3.79
CA ARG A 137 -18.45 18.02 -4.31
C ARG A 137 -18.37 18.07 -5.82
N ASP A 138 -18.29 16.92 -6.49
CA ASP A 138 -18.14 16.82 -7.92
C ASP A 138 -19.51 16.61 -8.60
N ALA A 139 -20.06 17.70 -9.15
CA ALA A 139 -21.33 17.68 -9.88
C ALA A 139 -21.30 16.74 -11.11
N ASN A 140 -20.12 16.51 -11.69
CA ASN A 140 -19.94 15.68 -12.88
C ASN A 140 -19.25 14.35 -12.57
N PHE A 141 -19.28 13.91 -11.31
CA PHE A 141 -18.60 12.70 -10.83
C PHE A 141 -18.83 11.49 -11.72
N GLY A 142 -20.09 11.21 -12.09
CA GLY A 142 -20.42 10.01 -12.85
C GLY A 142 -19.72 9.96 -14.21
N GLN A 143 -19.61 11.10 -14.90
CA GLN A 143 -18.90 11.19 -16.17
C GLN A 143 -17.39 11.15 -15.95
N ARG A 144 -16.86 11.97 -15.03
CA ARG A 144 -15.42 12.08 -14.78
C ARG A 144 -14.82 10.76 -14.30
N PHE A 145 -15.48 10.09 -13.35
CA PHE A 145 -15.05 8.81 -12.83
C PHE A 145 -15.11 7.69 -13.89
N LYS A 146 -16.06 7.78 -14.84
CA LYS A 146 -16.14 6.83 -15.96
C LYS A 146 -14.96 7.01 -16.93
N HIS A 147 -14.60 8.26 -17.22
CA HIS A 147 -13.62 8.66 -18.24
C HIS A 147 -12.24 9.06 -17.64
N LEU A 148 -11.86 8.49 -16.49
CA LEU A 148 -10.52 8.69 -15.93
C LEU A 148 -9.46 8.20 -16.91
N GLY A 149 -8.40 8.98 -17.14
CA GLY A 149 -7.35 8.66 -18.10
C GLY A 149 -7.73 8.86 -19.58
N GLU A 150 -8.97 9.25 -19.90
CA GLU A 150 -9.39 9.55 -21.28
C GLU A 150 -9.23 11.06 -21.56
N LEU A 151 -8.01 11.48 -21.89
CA LEU A 151 -7.75 12.88 -22.26
C LEU A 151 -8.19 13.16 -23.70
N PRO A 152 -8.91 14.27 -23.97
CA PRO A 152 -9.36 14.64 -25.32
C PRO A 152 -8.22 14.99 -26.28
N PHE A 153 -7.03 15.33 -25.77
CA PHE A 153 -5.83 15.59 -26.58
C PHE A 153 -4.64 14.76 -26.07
N LYS A 154 -4.42 13.58 -26.67
CA LYS A 154 -3.22 12.77 -26.45
C LYS A 154 -2.06 13.26 -27.33
N ASN A 155 -1.59 14.49 -27.14
CA ASN A 155 -0.37 14.98 -27.81
C ASN A 155 0.81 14.84 -26.85
N GLY A 156 1.37 13.64 -26.73
CA GLY A 156 2.55 13.42 -25.86
C GLY A 156 3.12 11.99 -25.90
N VAL A 157 4.45 11.91 -25.81
CA VAL A 157 5.35 10.74 -25.95
C VAL A 157 5.26 9.75 -24.77
N THR A 158 4.13 9.67 -24.05
CA THR A 158 4.07 8.99 -22.75
C THR A 158 3.23 7.72 -22.79
N GLU A 159 3.54 6.80 -23.71
CA GLU A 159 3.14 5.40 -23.57
C GLU A 159 4.18 4.72 -22.70
N PHE A 160 3.88 4.57 -21.40
CA PHE A 160 4.72 3.79 -20.50
C PHE A 160 4.39 2.31 -20.71
N ASP A 161 5.34 1.60 -21.29
CA ASP A 161 5.22 0.20 -21.68
C ASP A 161 5.69 -0.71 -20.54
N TRP A 162 4.75 -1.43 -19.92
CA TRP A 162 5.04 -2.36 -18.82
C TRP A 162 5.83 -3.60 -19.29
N ASP A 163 5.79 -3.94 -20.58
CA ASP A 163 6.50 -5.10 -21.14
C ASP A 163 8.01 -4.84 -21.26
N LYS A 164 8.45 -3.58 -21.16
CA LYS A 164 9.89 -3.23 -21.10
C LYS A 164 10.54 -3.49 -19.74
N LEU A 165 9.76 -3.78 -18.70
CA LEU A 165 10.28 -4.11 -17.37
C LEU A 165 10.48 -5.62 -17.16
N SER A 166 10.02 -6.48 -18.09
CA SER A 166 10.07 -7.94 -17.91
C SER A 166 11.32 -8.65 -18.41
N ASP A 167 12.25 -7.98 -19.09
CA ASP A 167 13.48 -8.62 -19.60
C ASP A 167 14.74 -7.99 -18.99
N ASP A 168 15.19 -8.54 -17.86
CA ASP A 168 16.61 -8.46 -17.47
C ASP A 168 17.09 -9.67 -16.63
N THR A 169 16.43 -10.82 -16.77
CA THR A 169 16.91 -12.08 -16.20
C THR A 169 16.76 -13.25 -17.17
N THR A 170 17.56 -13.27 -18.22
CA THR A 170 18.07 -14.54 -18.80
C THR A 170 19.33 -14.32 -19.65
N ASP A 171 20.34 -15.14 -19.35
CA ASP A 171 21.47 -15.56 -20.18
C ASP A 171 22.66 -14.63 -20.40
N GLY A 172 23.53 -14.57 -19.37
CA GLY A 172 24.98 -14.46 -19.56
C GLY A 172 25.61 -15.84 -19.60
N THR A 173 25.65 -16.48 -20.77
CA THR A 173 26.54 -17.61 -21.06
C THR A 173 27.81 -17.08 -21.74
N ILE A 174 28.92 -17.02 -21.00
CA ILE A 174 30.29 -17.25 -21.49
C ILE A 174 31.03 -18.06 -20.44
#